data_AF-A0A5K1HEL2-F1
#
_entry.id   AF-A0A5K1HEL2-F1
#
_cell.length_a   1.000
_cell.length_b   1.000
_cell.length_c   1.000
_cell.angle_alpha   90.00
_cell.angle_beta   90.00
_cell.angle_gamma   90.00
#
_symmetry.space_group_name_H-M   'P 1'
#
loop_
_entity.id
_entity.type
_entity.pdbx_description
1 polymer ?
#
loop_
_entity_poly.entity_id
_entity_poly.type
_entity_poly.pdbx_seq_one_letter_code
_entity_poly.pdbx_strand_id
1 'polypeptide(L)' 'FQFHGTPTPAQWMNVHNLPDFKPTFPKFKGVNPEVYFKNFDKVALDLCMKMLQLDPARRISMKEALKHPYFND' A
#
# COMPACT_ATOMS: atom_id res chain seq x y z
N PHE A 1 -3.11 -3.36 9.81
CA PHE A 1 -3.96 -2.36 9.11
C PHE A 1 -3.85 -0.94 9.68
N GLN A 2 -3.01 -0.64 10.67
CA GLN A 2 -2.97 0.71 11.28
C GLN A 2 -2.43 1.80 10.33
N PHE A 3 -1.50 1.46 9.43
CA PHE A 3 -0.93 2.41 8.47
C PHE A 3 -1.87 2.67 7.28
N HIS A 4 -2.15 1.66 6.44
CA HIS A 4 -3.04 1.81 5.27
C HIS A 4 -4.54 1.89 5.59
N GLY A 5 -4.93 1.68 6.85
CA GLY A 5 -6.31 1.44 7.22
C GLY A 5 -6.73 -0.01 6.98
N THR A 6 -7.94 -0.34 7.44
CA THR A 6 -8.55 -1.65 7.16
C THR A 6 -9.08 -1.64 5.72
N PRO A 7 -8.63 -2.58 4.86
CA PRO A 7 -8.99 -2.59 3.46
C PRO A 7 -10.50 -2.76 3.27
N THR A 8 -11.04 -2.01 2.33
CA THR A 8 -12.41 -2.15 1.83
C THR A 8 -12.43 -2.90 0.51
N PRO A 9 -13.58 -3.45 0.05
CA PRO A 9 -13.68 -4.09 -1.26
C PRO A 9 -13.27 -3.19 -2.45
N ALA A 10 -13.36 -1.86 -2.32
CA ALA A 10 -12.85 -0.94 -3.36
C ALA A 10 -11.31 -0.98 -3.48
N GLN A 11 -10.62 -1.20 -2.36
CA GLN A 11 -9.15 -1.25 -2.26
C GLN A 11 -8.62 -2.65 -2.52
N TRP A 12 -9.34 -3.68 -2.06
CA TRP A 12 -9.02 -5.08 -2.25
C TRP A 12 -10.31 -5.91 -2.29
N MET A 13 -10.78 -6.23 -3.51
CA MET A 13 -12.11 -6.77 -3.78
C MET A 13 -12.45 -8.02 -2.96
N ASN A 14 -11.50 -8.95 -2.84
CA ASN A 14 -11.73 -10.27 -2.24
C ASN A 14 -11.12 -10.39 -0.83
N VAL A 15 -10.83 -9.28 -0.15
CA VAL A 15 -10.13 -9.33 1.15
C VAL A 15 -10.93 -10.10 2.21
N HIS A 16 -12.27 -10.05 2.16
CA HIS A 16 -13.14 -10.77 3.08
C HIS A 16 -13.18 -12.28 2.84
N ASN A 17 -12.74 -12.74 1.66
CA ASN A 17 -12.73 -14.15 1.29
C ASN A 17 -11.42 -14.84 1.70
N LEU A 18 -10.45 -14.09 2.27
CA LEU A 18 -9.20 -14.66 2.72
C LEU A 18 -9.44 -15.53 3.96
N PRO A 19 -8.81 -16.72 4.07
CA PRO A 19 -9.06 -17.67 5.16
C PRO A 19 -8.94 -17.07 6.57
N ASP A 20 -7.96 -16.17 6.74
CA ASP A 20 -7.64 -15.57 8.03
C ASP A 20 -8.25 -14.19 8.24
N PHE A 21 -9.07 -13.69 7.29
CA PHE A 21 -9.75 -12.41 7.47
C PHE A 21 -10.90 -12.57 8.46
N LYS A 22 -10.84 -11.84 9.58
CA LYS A 22 -11.89 -11.87 10.60
C LYS A 22 -12.69 -10.58 10.59
N PRO A 23 -14.04 -10.64 10.48
CA PRO A 23 -14.89 -9.44 10.59
C PRO A 23 -14.75 -8.71 11.94
N THR A 24 -14.27 -9.41 12.96
CA THR A 24 -14.01 -8.89 14.32
C THR A 24 -12.72 -8.10 14.43
N PHE A 25 -11.89 -8.02 13.37
CA PHE A 25 -10.69 -7.20 13.42
C PHE A 25 -11.03 -5.72 13.66
N PRO A 26 -10.22 -4.99 14.46
CA PRO A 26 -10.41 -3.58 14.65
C PRO A 26 -10.36 -2.83 13.32
N LYS A 27 -11.30 -1.90 13.13
CA LYS A 27 -11.35 -1.05 11.94
C LYS A 27 -10.48 0.18 12.14
N PHE A 28 -9.40 0.27 11.38
CA PHE A 28 -8.47 1.39 11.39
C PHE A 28 -8.72 2.34 10.22
N LYS A 29 -8.62 3.65 10.47
CA LYS A 29 -8.49 4.66 9.42
C LYS A 29 -7.04 4.70 8.96
N GLY A 30 -6.83 4.86 7.64
CA GLY A 30 -5.50 5.06 7.10
C GLY A 30 -4.89 6.37 7.58
N VAL A 31 -3.56 6.41 7.66
CA VAL A 31 -2.79 7.61 8.03
C VAL A 31 -2.20 8.26 6.79
N ASN A 32 -1.85 9.56 6.89
CA ASN A 32 -1.08 10.22 5.84
C ASN A 32 0.36 9.65 5.82
N PRO A 33 0.83 9.06 4.70
CA PRO A 33 2.18 8.51 4.59
C PRO A 33 3.29 9.52 4.87
N GLU A 34 3.10 10.79 4.52
CA GLU A 34 4.11 11.85 4.71
C GLU A 34 4.49 12.06 6.19
N VAL A 35 3.60 11.69 7.12
CA VAL A 35 3.87 11.76 8.56
C VAL A 35 4.95 10.74 8.99
N TYR A 36 5.01 9.59 8.30
CA TYR A 36 5.92 8.49 8.60
C TYR A 36 7.18 8.54 7.73
N PHE A 37 7.04 8.94 6.46
CA PHE A 37 8.12 8.98 5.48
C PHE A 37 8.70 10.40 5.31
N LYS A 38 9.06 11.05 6.43
CA LYS A 38 9.48 12.46 6.44
C LYS A 38 10.70 12.78 5.58
N ASN A 39 11.55 11.79 5.31
CA ASN A 39 12.79 11.94 4.55
C ASN A 39 12.64 11.50 3.09
N PHE A 40 11.43 11.15 2.65
CA PHE A 40 11.19 10.75 1.27
C PHE A 40 10.77 11.98 0.49
N ASP A 41 11.39 12.20 -0.68
CA ASP A 41 10.80 13.09 -1.67
C ASP A 41 9.52 12.44 -2.27
N LYS A 42 8.82 13.20 -3.12
CA LYS A 42 7.57 12.75 -3.73
C LYS A 42 7.75 11.51 -4.61
N VAL A 43 8.90 11.37 -5.29
CA VAL A 43 9.17 10.28 -6.23
C VAL A 43 9.49 8.99 -5.47
N ALA A 44 10.29 9.10 -4.41
CA ALA A 44 10.59 8.01 -3.48
C ALA A 44 9.33 7.52 -2.78
N LEU A 45 8.49 8.46 -2.29
CA LEU A 45 7.25 8.13 -1.60
C LEU A 45 6.27 7.42 -2.53
N ASP A 46 6.15 7.87 -3.77
CA ASP A 46 5.30 7.24 -4.78
C ASP A 46 5.71 5.79 -5.05
N LEU A 47 7.01 5.52 -5.26
CA LEU A 47 7.51 4.15 -5.42
C LEU A 47 7.20 3.29 -4.20
N CYS A 48 7.46 3.81 -3.00
CA CYS A 48 7.21 3.09 -1.76
C CYS A 48 5.73 2.74 -1.58
N MET A 49 4.82 3.68 -1.86
CA MET A 49 3.37 3.44 -1.76
C MET A 49 2.87 2.45 -2.81
N LYS A 50 3.51 2.38 -3.99
CA LYS A 50 3.25 1.35 -5.01
C LYS A 50 3.74 -0.04 -4.59
N MET A 51 4.85 -0.12 -3.84
CA MET A 51 5.36 -1.39 -3.27
C MET A 51 4.55 -1.89 -2.07
N LEU A 52 3.98 -0.97 -1.28
CA LEU A 52 3.23 -1.30 -0.07
C LEU A 52 1.72 -1.49 -0.28
N GLN A 53 1.26 -1.64 -1.53
CA GLN A 53 -0.15 -1.93 -1.83
C GLN A 53 -0.63 -3.19 -1.08
N LEU A 54 -1.80 -3.07 -0.45
CA LEU A 54 -2.42 -4.15 0.32
C LEU A 54 -2.88 -5.30 -0.59
N ASP A 55 -3.52 -4.98 -1.70
CA ASP A 55 -3.88 -5.96 -2.73
C ASP A 55 -2.62 -6.36 -3.52
N PRO A 56 -2.18 -7.63 -3.44
CA PRO A 56 -0.99 -8.09 -4.15
C PRO A 56 -1.09 -7.92 -5.66
N ALA A 57 -2.29 -7.99 -6.23
CA ALA A 57 -2.50 -7.83 -7.67
C ALA A 57 -2.30 -6.37 -8.14
N ARG A 58 -2.39 -5.41 -7.22
CA ARG A 58 -2.16 -3.98 -7.49
C ARG A 58 -0.75 -3.52 -7.14
N ARG A 59 0.06 -4.38 -6.52
CA ARG A 59 1.44 -4.06 -6.14
C ARG A 59 2.31 -3.98 -7.39
N ILE A 60 3.14 -2.93 -7.47
CA ILE A 60 4.08 -2.75 -8.57
C ILE A 60 4.98 -3.99 -8.72
N SER A 61 5.15 -4.46 -9.96
CA SER A 61 6.08 -5.55 -10.24
C SER A 61 7.54 -5.08 -10.15
N MET A 62 8.47 -6.00 -9.93
CA MET A 62 9.90 -5.68 -9.96
C MET A 62 10.31 -4.99 -11.27
N LYS A 63 9.80 -5.49 -12.41
CA LYS A 63 10.11 -4.95 -13.74
C LYS A 63 9.64 -3.51 -13.92
N GLU A 64 8.49 -3.17 -13.36
CA GLU A 64 7.96 -1.80 -13.39
C GLU A 64 8.68 -0.90 -12.38
N ALA A 65 9.01 -1.41 -11.19
CA ALA A 65 9.74 -0.68 -10.16
C ALA A 65 11.13 -0.24 -10.67
N LEU A 66 11.85 -1.11 -11.39
CA LEU A 66 13.14 -0.77 -12.00
C LEU A 66 13.05 0.32 -13.08
N LYS A 67 11.86 0.56 -13.64
CA LYS A 67 11.59 1.64 -14.60
C LYS A 67 11.01 2.89 -13.94
N HIS A 68 10.88 2.90 -12.62
CA HIS A 68 10.29 4.02 -11.90
C HIS A 68 11.20 5.24 -11.96
N PRO A 69 10.67 6.47 -12.05
CA PRO A 69 11.47 7.70 -12.06
C PRO A 69 12.43 7.88 -10.88
N TYR A 70 12.23 7.12 -9.79
CA TYR A 70 13.12 7.11 -8.64
C TYR A 70 14.54 6.62 -8.97
N PHE A 71 14.69 5.82 -10.03
CA PHE A 71 15.98 5.27 -10.46
C PHE A 71 16.51 5.92 -11.74
N ASN A 72 16.00 7.09 -12.13
CA ASN A 72 16.44 7.80 -13.34
C ASN A 72 17.65 8.73 -13.11
N ASP A 73 18.23 8.69 -11.92
CA ASP A 73 19.41 9.48 -11.52
C ASP A 73 20.71 8.66 -11.64
#